data_AF-A0A6P5RWQ4-F1
#
_entry.id   AF-A0A6P5RWQ4-F1
#
_cell.length_a   1.000
_cell.length_b   1.000
_cell.length_c   1.000
_cell.angle_alpha   90.00
_cell.angle_beta   90.00
_cell.angle_gamma   90.00
#
_symmetry.space_group_name_H-M   'P 1'
#
loop_
_entity.id
_entity.type
_entity.pdbx_description
1 polymer ?
#
loop_
_entity_poly.entity_id
_entity_poly.type
_entity_poly.pdbx_seq_one_letter_code
_entity_poly.pdbx_strand_id
1 'polypeptide(L)'
;MALVFSTRNATPQTYRTFIDALRLRLTAGRPTSHGIPVLPRKEDVKDAQRFLLVDLTNSENNTITLAIDVVNAYVVGYAAGGRSYFLAENAPDDRPPIHVLFPGTTRVPTLRFNGTYSGLASGAEEVVRRRRAGNRDPHIDEKTPVLVQIPLGRYQLDEAIGLLRAAVSQPEQALGFVVIIQMLSE
;
A
#
# COMPACT_ATOMS: atom_id res chain seq x y z
N MET A 1 -16.26 -7.71 4.14
CA MET A 1 -15.28 -8.52 4.90
C MET A 1 -13.91 -8.30 4.29
N ALA A 2 -12.90 -7.90 5.06
CA ALA A 2 -11.55 -7.63 4.53
C ALA A 2 -10.86 -8.92 4.05
N LEU A 3 -9.88 -8.79 3.14
CA LEU A 3 -8.87 -9.84 2.96
C LEU A 3 -7.84 -9.71 4.07
N VAL A 4 -7.26 -10.82 4.50
CA VAL A 4 -6.30 -10.82 5.61
C VAL A 4 -5.02 -11.49 5.17
N PHE A 5 -3.88 -10.88 5.51
CA PHE A 5 -2.57 -11.48 5.38
C PHE A 5 -1.73 -11.21 6.62
N SER A 6 -0.92 -12.18 7.02
CA SER A 6 0.06 -12.00 8.09
C SER A 6 1.44 -12.42 7.63
N THR A 7 2.45 -11.62 7.97
CA THR A 7 3.86 -11.96 7.76
C THR A 7 4.36 -12.98 8.79
N ARG A 8 3.67 -13.14 9.93
CA ARG A 8 3.98 -14.18 10.92
C ARG A 8 3.83 -15.54 10.26
N ASN A 9 4.93 -16.30 10.24
CA ASN A 9 5.00 -17.62 9.61
C ASN A 9 4.57 -17.62 8.13
N ALA A 10 4.64 -16.47 7.44
CA ALA A 10 4.32 -16.41 6.03
C ALA A 10 5.28 -17.30 5.24
N THR A 11 4.68 -18.08 4.34
CA THR A 11 5.34 -18.97 3.39
C THR A 11 5.03 -18.50 1.96
N PRO A 12 5.77 -18.97 0.94
CA PRO A 12 5.43 -18.71 -0.45
C PRO A 12 3.99 -19.12 -0.79
N GLN A 13 3.51 -20.24 -0.22
CA GLN A 13 2.16 -20.74 -0.46
C GLN A 13 1.09 -19.81 0.13
N THR A 14 1.26 -19.36 1.37
CA THR A 14 0.27 -18.47 2.01
C THR A 14 0.20 -17.11 1.33
N TYR A 15 1.35 -16.58 0.88
CA TYR A 15 1.39 -15.34 0.11
C TYR A 15 0.72 -15.50 -1.26
N ARG A 16 1.01 -16.59 -1.99
CA ARG A 16 0.33 -16.90 -3.26
C ARG A 16 -1.18 -16.99 -3.09
N THR A 17 -1.66 -17.73 -2.09
CA THR A 17 -3.10 -17.85 -1.81
C THR A 17 -3.74 -16.49 -1.52
N PHE A 18 -3.04 -15.62 -0.78
CA PHE A 18 -3.51 -14.26 -0.52
C PHE A 18 -3.60 -13.42 -1.80
N ILE A 19 -2.57 -13.41 -2.64
CA ILE A 19 -2.56 -12.66 -3.90
C ILE A 19 -3.61 -13.19 -4.88
N ASP A 20 -3.79 -14.51 -4.96
CA ASP A 20 -4.84 -15.13 -5.80
C ASP A 20 -6.23 -14.69 -5.32
N ALA A 21 -6.46 -14.63 -4.01
CA ALA A 21 -7.71 -14.12 -3.44
C ALA A 21 -7.92 -12.61 -3.70
N LEU A 22 -6.85 -11.81 -3.65
CA LEU A 22 -6.89 -10.39 -3.99
C LEU A 22 -7.27 -10.17 -5.45
N ARG A 23 -6.58 -10.85 -6.37
CA ARG A 23 -6.87 -10.80 -7.81
C ARG A 23 -8.30 -11.26 -8.11
N LEU A 24 -8.74 -12.34 -7.47
CA LEU A 24 -10.11 -12.83 -7.63
C LEU A 24 -11.13 -11.78 -7.18
N ARG A 25 -10.93 -11.14 -6.03
CA ARG A 25 -11.88 -10.11 -5.56
C ARG A 25 -11.89 -8.85 -6.44
N LEU A 26 -10.74 -8.48 -7.02
CA LEU A 26 -10.65 -7.35 -7.95
C LEU A 26 -11.36 -7.64 -9.29
N THR A 27 -11.46 -8.90 -9.68
CA THR A 27 -11.90 -9.30 -11.04
C THR A 27 -13.14 -10.20 -11.08
N ALA A 28 -13.71 -10.56 -9.92
CA ALA A 28 -14.84 -11.48 -9.83
C ALA A 28 -16.05 -10.98 -10.65
N GLY A 29 -16.56 -11.84 -11.54
CA GLY A 29 -17.70 -11.53 -12.40
C GLY A 29 -17.42 -10.48 -13.47
N ARG A 30 -16.14 -10.20 -13.77
CA ARG A 30 -15.71 -9.19 -14.76
C ARG A 30 -15.30 -9.83 -16.09
N PRO A 31 -15.44 -9.09 -17.21
CA PRO A 31 -15.02 -9.59 -18.49
C PRO A 31 -13.50 -9.80 -18.53
N THR A 32 -13.09 -10.68 -19.43
CA THR A 32 -11.69 -10.84 -19.81
C THR A 32 -11.46 -10.20 -21.17
N SER A 33 -10.27 -9.64 -21.38
CA SER A 33 -9.78 -9.22 -22.69
C SER A 33 -8.67 -10.18 -23.09
N HIS A 34 -8.85 -10.94 -24.17
CA HIS A 34 -7.90 -11.98 -24.59
C HIS A 34 -7.52 -12.98 -23.48
N GLY A 35 -8.48 -13.33 -22.62
CA GLY A 35 -8.25 -14.25 -21.49
C GLY A 35 -7.59 -13.61 -20.26
N ILE A 36 -7.25 -12.32 -20.32
CA ILE A 36 -6.72 -11.55 -19.18
C ILE A 36 -7.87 -10.85 -18.47
N PRO A 37 -8.09 -11.09 -17.17
CA PRO A 37 -9.09 -10.36 -16.39
C PRO A 37 -8.85 -8.85 -16.42
N VAL A 38 -9.90 -8.07 -16.60
CA VAL A 38 -9.83 -6.60 -16.62
C VAL A 38 -10.50 -6.04 -15.36
N LEU A 39 -9.88 -5.02 -14.76
CA LEU A 39 -10.48 -4.28 -13.65
C LEU A 39 -11.77 -3.58 -14.12
N PRO A 40 -12.74 -3.37 -13.23
CA PRO A 40 -13.98 -2.68 -13.60
C PRO A 40 -13.72 -1.23 -14.00
N ARG A 41 -14.48 -0.74 -14.99
CA ARG A 41 -14.47 0.68 -15.34
C ARG A 41 -15.05 1.50 -14.19
N LYS A 42 -14.57 2.73 -14.03
CA LYS A 42 -14.99 3.62 -12.94
C LYS A 42 -16.51 3.85 -12.92
N GLU A 43 -17.10 4.09 -14.08
CA GLU A 43 -18.53 4.35 -14.26
C GLU A 43 -19.43 3.15 -13.88
N ASP A 44 -18.87 1.94 -13.85
CA ASP A 44 -19.60 0.70 -13.53
C ASP A 44 -19.52 0.34 -12.04
N VAL A 45 -18.80 1.13 -11.22
CA VAL A 45 -18.55 0.86 -9.80
C VAL A 45 -19.19 1.93 -8.94
N LYS A 46 -20.15 1.52 -8.10
CA LYS A 46 -20.73 2.39 -7.07
C LYS A 46 -19.71 2.68 -5.97
N ASP A 47 -19.78 3.86 -5.36
CA ASP A 47 -18.89 4.28 -4.26
C ASP A 47 -18.79 3.23 -3.13
N ALA A 48 -19.91 2.61 -2.75
CA ALA A 48 -19.94 1.58 -1.70
C ALA A 48 -19.16 0.29 -2.06
N GLN A 49 -18.82 0.09 -3.33
CA GLN A 49 -18.06 -1.06 -3.85
C GLN A 49 -16.69 -0.64 -4.38
N ARG A 50 -16.33 0.64 -4.23
CA ARG A 50 -15.14 1.23 -4.85
C ARG A 50 -13.83 0.79 -4.23
N PHE A 51 -13.89 0.31 -2.99
CA PHE A 51 -12.69 -0.06 -2.25
C PHE A 51 -12.74 -1.50 -1.76
N LEU A 52 -11.60 -2.17 -1.92
CA LEU A 52 -11.30 -3.44 -1.28
C LEU A 52 -10.44 -3.16 -0.05
N LEU A 53 -10.85 -3.70 1.10
CA LEU A 53 -10.08 -3.58 2.34
C LEU A 53 -9.19 -4.80 2.55
N VAL A 54 -7.94 -4.55 2.95
CA VAL A 54 -6.94 -5.57 3.27
C VAL A 54 -6.35 -5.33 4.65
N ASP A 55 -6.50 -6.29 5.55
CA ASP A 55 -5.84 -6.30 6.84
C ASP A 55 -4.46 -6.96 6.72
N LEU A 56 -3.41 -6.21 7.03
CA LEU A 56 -2.04 -6.71 7.10
C LEU A 56 -1.58 -6.75 8.55
N THR A 57 -1.15 -7.92 9.01
CA THR A 57 -0.67 -8.13 10.39
C THR A 57 0.78 -8.58 10.43
N ASN A 58 1.63 -7.84 11.14
CA ASN A 58 3.05 -8.18 11.23
C ASN A 58 3.36 -9.23 12.33
N SER A 59 4.63 -9.61 12.45
CA SER A 59 5.11 -10.57 13.46
C SER A 59 4.89 -10.12 14.91
N GLU A 60 4.79 -8.81 15.16
CA GLU A 60 4.54 -8.19 16.46
C GLU A 60 3.04 -8.03 16.80
N ASN A 61 2.14 -8.60 15.98
CA ASN A 61 0.68 -8.39 16.06
C ASN A 61 0.22 -6.96 15.78
N ASN A 62 1.02 -6.13 15.11
CA ASN A 62 0.56 -4.86 14.60
C ASN A 62 -0.30 -5.10 13.36
N THR A 63 -1.57 -4.68 13.40
CA THR A 63 -2.48 -4.73 12.26
C THR A 63 -2.76 -3.34 11.71
N ILE A 64 -2.71 -3.23 10.39
CA ILE A 64 -3.20 -2.07 9.62
C ILE A 64 -4.26 -2.55 8.62
N THR A 65 -5.21 -1.67 8.27
CA THR A 65 -6.19 -1.93 7.20
C THR A 65 -5.93 -1.00 6.04
N LEU A 66 -5.53 -1.54 4.89
CA LEU A 66 -5.36 -0.80 3.64
C LEU A 66 -6.70 -0.67 2.91
N ALA A 67 -6.86 0.44 2.17
CA ALA A 67 -7.91 0.59 1.17
C ALA A 67 -7.29 0.59 -0.23
N ILE A 68 -7.68 -0.38 -1.05
CA ILE A 68 -7.27 -0.52 -2.45
C ILE A 68 -8.45 -0.10 -3.33
N ASP A 69 -8.23 0.84 -4.26
CA ASP A 69 -9.24 1.21 -5.25
C ASP A 69 -9.34 0.09 -6.31
N VAL A 70 -10.55 -0.45 -6.48
CA VAL A 70 -10.78 -1.62 -7.34
C VAL A 70 -10.60 -1.34 -8.83
N VAL A 71 -10.62 -0.08 -9.27
CA VAL A 71 -10.56 0.24 -10.71
C VAL A 71 -9.13 0.34 -11.24
N ASN A 72 -8.14 0.48 -10.35
CA ASN A 72 -6.73 0.60 -10.71
C ASN A 72 -5.78 -0.22 -9.81
N ALA A 73 -6.32 -0.94 -8.81
CA ALA A 73 -5.59 -1.73 -7.83
C ALA A 73 -4.59 -0.93 -6.96
N TYR A 74 -4.68 0.41 -6.93
CA TYR A 74 -3.79 1.25 -6.14
C TYR A 74 -4.29 1.42 -4.70
N VAL A 75 -3.35 1.48 -3.76
CA VAL A 75 -3.63 1.86 -2.38
C VAL A 75 -3.93 3.35 -2.32
N VAL A 76 -5.05 3.74 -1.69
CA VAL A 76 -5.44 5.16 -1.51
C VAL A 76 -5.17 5.68 -0.09
N GLY A 77 -5.02 4.77 0.86
CA GLY A 77 -4.80 5.09 2.26
C GLY A 77 -4.91 3.87 3.16
N TYR A 78 -4.78 4.08 4.46
CA TYR A 78 -4.86 3.03 5.45
C TYR A 78 -5.43 3.52 6.79
N ALA A 79 -5.90 2.60 7.61
CA ALA A 79 -6.27 2.83 8.99
C ALA A 79 -5.38 2.03 9.94
N ALA A 80 -5.01 2.66 11.06
CA ALA A 80 -4.21 2.05 12.11
C ALA A 80 -4.41 2.80 13.44
N GLY A 81 -4.55 2.06 14.55
CA GLY A 81 -4.59 2.65 15.90
C GLY A 81 -5.71 3.69 16.10
N GLY A 82 -6.88 3.48 15.48
CA GLY A 82 -8.02 4.41 15.57
C GLY A 82 -7.89 5.67 14.69
N ARG A 83 -6.86 5.76 13.85
CA ARG A 83 -6.63 6.86 12.90
C ARG A 83 -6.67 6.36 11.46
N SER A 84 -6.97 7.25 10.53
CA SER A 84 -6.89 6.98 9.09
C SER A 84 -6.02 8.01 8.37
N TYR A 85 -5.19 7.53 7.45
CA TYR A 85 -4.20 8.28 6.69
C TYR A 85 -4.47 8.09 5.20
N PHE A 86 -4.47 9.17 4.45
CA PHE A 86 -4.73 9.15 3.00
C PHE A 86 -3.59 9.83 2.26
N LEU A 87 -3.23 9.24 1.12
CA LEU A 87 -2.24 9.81 0.20
C LEU A 87 -2.76 11.14 -0.37
N ALA A 88 -1.84 12.03 -0.74
CA ALA A 88 -2.22 13.22 -1.50
C ALA A 88 -2.87 12.84 -2.83
N GLU A 89 -3.84 13.64 -3.25
CA GLU A 89 -4.52 13.47 -4.53
C GLU A 89 -3.53 13.70 -5.67
N ASN A 90 -3.52 12.78 -6.65
CA ASN A 90 -2.74 12.90 -7.87
C ASN A 90 -3.62 13.10 -9.12
N ALA A 91 -4.94 12.92 -9.01
CA ALA A 91 -5.89 13.13 -10.09
C ALA A 91 -7.11 13.95 -9.60
N PRO A 92 -7.02 15.30 -9.58
CA PRO A 92 -8.05 16.17 -8.99
C PRO A 92 -9.45 16.01 -9.60
N ASP A 93 -9.53 15.59 -10.87
CA ASP A 93 -10.78 15.37 -11.61
C ASP A 93 -11.28 13.91 -11.51
N ASP A 94 -10.48 13.01 -10.95
CA ASP A 94 -10.75 11.58 -10.83
C ASP A 94 -10.56 11.08 -9.39
N ARG A 95 -11.03 11.87 -8.42
CA ARG A 95 -10.80 11.56 -7.01
C ARG A 95 -11.57 10.31 -6.59
N PRO A 96 -10.92 9.34 -5.92
CA PRO A 96 -11.63 8.25 -5.28
C PRO A 96 -12.53 8.80 -4.14
N PRO A 97 -13.71 8.22 -3.90
CA PRO A 97 -14.66 8.67 -2.86
C PRO A 97 -14.18 8.31 -1.44
N ILE A 98 -12.99 8.75 -1.05
CA ILE A 98 -12.31 8.38 0.21
C ILE A 98 -13.07 8.80 1.48
N HIS A 99 -14.12 9.60 1.38
CA HIS A 99 -14.97 9.98 2.52
C HIS A 99 -15.80 8.81 3.06
N VAL A 100 -16.01 7.75 2.28
CA VAL A 100 -16.70 6.53 2.72
C VAL A 100 -15.79 5.56 3.46
N LEU A 101 -14.47 5.81 3.47
CA LEU A 101 -13.47 4.92 4.03
C LEU A 101 -13.25 5.14 5.53
N PHE A 102 -13.08 4.02 6.24
CA PHE A 102 -12.71 3.97 7.67
C PHE A 102 -13.62 4.78 8.60
N PRO A 103 -14.96 4.58 8.54
CA PRO A 103 -15.87 5.26 9.46
C PRO A 103 -15.49 4.95 10.91
N GLY A 104 -15.58 5.96 11.78
CA GLY A 104 -15.23 5.84 13.20
C GLY A 104 -13.74 6.01 13.53
N THR A 105 -12.89 6.31 12.54
CA THR A 105 -11.49 6.68 12.79
C THR A 105 -11.30 8.20 12.86
N THR A 106 -10.26 8.65 13.57
CA THR A 106 -9.82 10.05 13.50
C THR A 106 -9.06 10.26 12.20
N ARG A 107 -9.60 11.09 11.31
CA ARG A 107 -8.95 11.42 10.04
C ARG A 107 -7.77 12.36 10.29
N VAL A 108 -6.57 11.92 9.94
CA VAL A 108 -5.39 12.79 9.99
C VAL A 108 -5.36 13.71 8.76
N PRO A 109 -4.65 14.86 8.82
CA PRO A 109 -4.36 15.63 7.63
C PRO A 109 -3.71 14.77 6.54
N THR A 110 -4.09 15.02 5.29
CA THR A 110 -3.57 14.31 4.13
C THR A 110 -2.04 14.29 4.13
N LEU A 111 -1.46 13.16 3.75
CA LEU A 111 -0.02 13.00 3.61
C LEU A 111 0.52 13.97 2.56
N ARG A 112 1.76 14.43 2.71
CA ARG A 112 2.38 15.42 1.82
C ARG A 112 2.91 14.82 0.51
N PHE A 113 2.75 13.50 0.34
CA PHE A 113 3.13 12.76 -0.85
C PHE A 113 1.91 12.00 -1.40
N ASN A 114 1.86 11.85 -2.71
CA ASN A 114 0.82 11.07 -3.39
C ASN A 114 1.28 9.63 -3.64
N GLY A 115 0.39 8.81 -4.19
CA GLY A 115 0.66 7.40 -4.46
C GLY A 115 1.52 7.11 -5.70
N THR A 116 1.97 8.12 -6.45
CA THR A 116 2.84 7.86 -7.60
C THR A 116 4.23 7.45 -7.12
N TYR A 117 4.96 6.66 -7.91
CA TYR A 117 6.33 6.29 -7.59
C TYR A 117 7.26 7.51 -7.38
N SER A 118 7.05 8.62 -8.10
CA SER A 118 7.79 9.86 -7.88
C SER A 118 7.44 10.56 -6.57
N GLY A 119 6.15 10.59 -6.20
CA GLY A 119 5.70 11.14 -4.92
C GLY A 119 6.18 10.32 -3.73
N LEU A 120 6.06 8.99 -3.83
CA LEU A 120 6.55 8.05 -2.82
C LEU A 120 8.07 8.09 -2.67
N ALA A 121 8.82 8.12 -3.78
CA ALA A 121 10.27 8.25 -3.75
C ALA A 121 10.71 9.54 -3.06
N SER A 122 10.12 10.68 -3.45
CA SER A 122 10.37 11.97 -2.80
C SER A 122 10.03 11.93 -1.30
N GLY A 123 8.91 11.30 -0.94
CA GLY A 123 8.50 11.15 0.45
C GLY A 123 9.47 10.31 1.28
N ALA A 124 10.01 9.23 0.71
CA ALA A 124 10.88 8.28 1.39
C ALA A 124 12.38 8.65 1.36
N GLU A 125 12.78 9.63 0.54
CA GLU A 125 14.18 9.94 0.27
C GLU A 125 15.01 10.18 1.54
N GLU A 126 14.49 10.98 2.47
CA GLU A 126 15.18 11.30 3.72
C GLU A 126 15.51 10.04 4.54
N VAL A 127 14.51 9.15 4.72
CA VAL A 127 14.69 7.94 5.53
C VAL A 127 15.58 6.92 4.82
N VAL A 128 15.48 6.79 3.50
CA VAL A 128 16.35 5.90 2.70
C VAL A 128 17.80 6.36 2.79
N ARG A 129 18.07 7.66 2.59
CA ARG A 129 19.41 8.24 2.71
C ARG A 129 19.99 8.05 4.12
N ARG A 130 19.18 8.26 5.16
CA ARG A 130 19.56 8.03 6.56
C ARG A 130 19.95 6.57 6.83
N ARG A 131 19.15 5.62 6.34
CA ARG A 131 19.41 4.17 6.50
C ARG A 131 20.69 3.75 5.77
N ARG A 132 20.93 4.30 4.57
CA ARG A 132 22.17 4.07 3.81
C ARG A 132 23.41 4.62 4.49
N ALA A 133 23.33 5.79 5.11
CA ALA A 133 24.47 6.33 5.85
C ALA A 133 24.95 5.37 6.97
N GLY A 134 24.04 4.57 7.53
CA GLY A 134 24.36 3.51 8.48
C GLY A 134 24.79 2.17 7.86
N ASN A 135 24.58 1.95 6.55
CA ASN A 135 24.81 0.68 5.87
C ASN A 135 25.47 0.93 4.50
N ARG A 136 26.80 0.83 4.43
CA ARG A 136 27.59 1.10 3.21
C ARG A 136 27.55 -0.10 2.26
N ASP A 137 26.46 -0.23 1.49
CA ASP A 137 26.46 -1.12 0.32
C ASP A 137 27.30 -0.49 -0.81
N PRO A 138 28.38 -1.14 -1.27
CA PRO A 138 29.26 -0.60 -2.31
C PRO A 138 28.61 -0.56 -3.71
N HIS A 139 27.46 -1.22 -3.92
CA HIS A 139 26.75 -1.24 -5.20
C HIS A 139 25.67 -0.16 -5.34
N ILE A 140 25.37 0.56 -4.26
CA ILE A 140 24.38 1.63 -4.25
C ILE A 140 25.12 2.97 -4.11
N ASP A 141 25.09 3.77 -5.18
CA ASP A 141 25.64 5.13 -5.19
C ASP A 141 24.54 6.19 -4.94
N GLU A 142 24.93 7.46 -4.82
CA GLU A 142 23.99 8.58 -4.61
C GLU A 142 23.10 8.86 -5.84
N LYS A 143 23.48 8.36 -7.01
CA LYS A 143 22.71 8.51 -8.25
C LYS A 143 21.67 7.41 -8.44
N THR A 144 21.75 6.36 -7.65
CA THR A 144 20.83 5.22 -7.70
C THR A 144 19.42 5.70 -7.33
N PRO A 145 18.39 5.45 -8.16
CA PRO A 145 17.03 5.90 -7.85
C PRO A 145 16.55 5.38 -6.49
N VAL A 146 15.89 6.23 -5.70
CA VAL A 146 15.46 5.91 -4.31
C VAL A 146 14.73 4.56 -4.21
N LEU A 147 13.85 4.26 -5.15
CA LEU A 147 13.07 3.01 -5.16
C LEU A 147 13.93 1.76 -5.33
N VAL A 148 15.05 1.85 -6.08
CA VAL A 148 15.99 0.74 -6.27
C VAL A 148 16.77 0.46 -4.98
N GLN A 149 16.90 1.46 -4.10
CA GLN A 149 17.58 1.31 -2.81
C GLN A 149 16.70 0.68 -1.74
N ILE A 150 15.40 0.48 -2.00
CA ILE A 150 14.45 -0.08 -1.03
C ILE A 150 14.35 -1.59 -1.26
N PRO A 151 14.88 -2.44 -0.36
CA PRO A 151 14.73 -3.88 -0.50
C PRO A 151 13.26 -4.28 -0.35
N LEU A 152 12.88 -5.40 -0.96
CA LEU A 152 11.57 -6.02 -0.85
C LEU A 152 11.69 -7.44 -0.31
N GLY A 153 10.69 -7.88 0.44
CA GLY A 153 10.66 -9.21 1.02
C GLY A 153 9.80 -9.28 2.27
N ARG A 154 9.68 -10.49 2.84
CA ARG A 154 8.85 -10.72 4.02
C ARG A 154 9.25 -9.81 5.20
N TYR A 155 10.54 -9.63 5.44
CA TYR A 155 11.03 -8.79 6.54
C TYR A 155 10.71 -7.31 6.30
N GLN A 156 10.85 -6.83 5.06
CA GLN A 156 10.54 -5.45 4.72
C GLN A 156 9.04 -5.19 4.79
N LEU A 157 8.20 -6.14 4.40
CA LEU A 157 6.75 -6.04 4.60
C LEU A 157 6.37 -6.02 6.09
N ASP A 158 7.03 -6.85 6.90
CA ASP A 158 6.83 -6.88 8.36
C ASP A 158 7.14 -5.52 9.00
N GLU A 159 8.29 -4.94 8.61
CA GLU A 159 8.71 -3.62 9.04
C GLU A 159 7.76 -2.52 8.53
N ALA A 160 7.38 -2.56 7.24
CA ALA A 160 6.49 -1.57 6.63
C ALA A 160 5.14 -1.48 7.36
N ILE A 161 4.57 -2.63 7.77
CA ILE A 161 3.36 -2.67 8.60
C ILE A 161 3.61 -1.98 9.94
N GLY A 162 4.76 -2.21 10.57
CA GLY A 162 5.18 -1.54 11.80
C GLY A 162 5.30 -0.01 11.63
N LEU A 163 5.96 0.46 10.56
CA LEU A 163 6.11 1.88 10.26
C LEU A 163 4.74 2.56 10.07
N LEU A 164 3.84 1.94 9.32
CA LEU A 164 2.49 2.47 9.12
C LEU A 164 1.65 2.41 10.40
N ARG A 165 1.79 1.36 11.22
CA ARG A 165 1.09 1.23 12.49
C ARG A 165 1.50 2.29 13.51
N ALA A 166 2.80 2.57 13.60
CA ALA A 166 3.35 3.55 14.52
C ALA A 166 3.12 4.98 14.00
N ALA A 167 3.21 5.18 12.68
CA ALA A 167 3.03 6.46 12.00
C ALA A 167 3.85 7.60 12.62
N VAL A 168 5.12 7.31 12.97
CA VAL A 168 6.01 8.24 13.68
C VAL A 168 6.36 9.44 12.82
N SER A 169 6.58 9.23 11.51
CA SER A 169 6.93 10.29 10.56
C SER A 169 6.42 9.99 9.15
N GLN A 170 6.14 11.05 8.38
CA GLN A 170 5.69 10.91 6.99
C GLN A 170 6.74 10.23 6.07
N PRO A 171 8.06 10.46 6.20
CA PRO A 171 9.04 9.72 5.39
C PRO A 171 9.05 8.21 5.67
N GLU A 172 8.90 7.80 6.92
CA GLU A 172 8.76 6.38 7.27
C GLU A 172 7.45 5.80 6.76
N GLN A 173 6.37 6.59 6.76
CA GLN A 173 5.13 6.18 6.12
C GLN A 173 5.30 6.00 4.61
N ALA A 174 5.98 6.93 3.92
CA ALA A 174 6.26 6.82 2.50
C ALA A 174 7.05 5.55 2.17
N LEU A 175 8.08 5.24 2.96
CA LEU A 175 8.83 3.99 2.84
C LEU A 175 7.92 2.76 3.02
N GLY A 176 7.05 2.78 4.04
CA GLY A 176 6.07 1.71 4.25
C GLY A 176 5.11 1.53 3.08
N PHE A 177 4.62 2.63 2.49
CA PHE A 177 3.79 2.59 1.29
C PHE A 177 4.52 2.00 0.08
N VAL A 178 5.78 2.37 -0.17
CA VAL A 178 6.56 1.81 -1.31
C VAL A 178 6.60 0.28 -1.22
N VAL A 179 6.99 -0.26 -0.06
CA VAL A 179 7.11 -1.70 0.13
C VAL A 179 5.75 -2.39 -0.03
N ILE A 180 4.71 -1.84 0.59
CA ILE A 180 3.36 -2.43 0.53
C ILE A 180 2.79 -2.40 -0.89
N ILE A 181 2.91 -1.28 -1.61
CA ILE A 181 2.39 -1.15 -2.98
C ILE A 181 3.11 -2.15 -3.89
N GLN A 182 4.44 -2.24 -3.83
CA GLN A 182 5.21 -3.17 -4.65
C GLN A 182 4.97 -4.65 -4.29
N MET A 183 4.55 -4.96 -3.07
CA MET A 183 4.28 -6.34 -2.65
C MET A 183 2.80 -6.73 -2.73
N LEU A 184 1.89 -5.82 -3.08
CA LEU A 184 0.46 -6.14 -3.15
C LEU A 184 -0.19 -5.75 -4.47
N SER A 185 0.16 -4.58 -5.02
CA SER A 185 -0.49 -3.99 -6.19
C SER A 185 0.23 -4.29 -7.50
N GLU A 186 1.54 -4.55 -7.47
CA GLU A 186 2.38 -4.96 -8.61
C GLU A 186 2.50 -6.49 -8.72
#